data_AF-A0A0P1E3D9-F1
#
_entry.id   AF-A0A0P1E3D9-F1
#
_cell.length_a   1.000
_cell.length_b   1.000
_cell.length_c   1.000
_cell.angle_alpha   90.00
_cell.angle_beta   90.00
_cell.angle_gamma   90.00
#
_symmetry.space_group_name_H-M   'P 1'
#
loop_
_entity.id
_entity.type
_entity.pdbx_description
1 polymer ?
#
loop_
_entity_poly.entity_id
_entity_poly.type
_entity_poly.pdbx_seq_one_letter_code
_entity_poly.pdbx_strand_id
1 'polypeptide(L)'
;MGELVNDQLHAGGRLHEVQDSRHSICTPAGEDTQLGGRDPARFNKMMHTMRDQMVLAEELDNDGFCLTERHMQVEGVECATNPLFWNMYVAQRSKNFKVGQLGRNLTAMNPIKTAEDIAMLDHMTGGRVFAGFSRGNTPRWTATMGQYLDITSAESDKSKAYQRNRHALYENWRLIK
;
A
#
# COMPACT_ATOMS: atom_id res chain seq x y z
N MET A 1 37.67 38.47 12.67
CA MET A 1 38.17 38.51 11.27
C MET A 1 39.06 37.30 11.09
N GLY A 2 38.85 36.33 10.23
CA GLY A 2 37.91 36.12 9.13
C GLY A 2 38.40 34.88 8.39
N GLU A 3 37.45 34.10 7.87
CA GLU A 3 37.59 33.04 6.86
C GLU A 3 38.41 31.76 7.17
N LEU A 4 37.67 30.67 7.42
CA LEU A 4 37.96 29.36 6.87
C LEU A 4 36.66 28.84 6.24
N VAL A 5 36.59 28.89 4.92
CA VAL A 5 35.49 28.35 4.11
C VAL A 5 35.94 26.99 3.56
N ASN A 6 35.00 26.04 3.64
CA ASN A 6 34.95 24.76 2.96
C ASN A 6 35.72 23.57 3.57
N ASP A 7 35.02 22.85 4.44
CA ASP A 7 35.16 21.39 4.56
C ASP A 7 33.78 20.81 4.91
N GLN A 8 33.06 20.41 3.87
CA GLN A 8 31.78 19.72 3.96
C GLN A 8 31.96 18.28 3.48
N LEU A 9 31.38 17.36 4.26
CA LEU A 9 30.90 16.03 3.88
C LEU A 9 31.91 14.87 3.89
N HIS A 10 32.30 14.39 5.09
CA HIS A 10 32.51 12.95 5.33
C HIS A 10 32.35 12.59 6.82
N ALA A 11 31.15 12.16 7.21
CA ALA A 11 30.90 11.28 8.35
C ALA A 11 29.51 10.67 8.12
N GLY A 12 29.37 9.41 7.72
CA GLY A 12 29.84 8.26 8.49
C GLY A 12 28.66 7.66 9.28
N GLY A 13 27.55 7.38 8.60
CA GLY A 13 26.41 6.64 9.16
C GLY A 13 25.99 5.58 8.17
N ARG A 14 26.28 4.31 8.47
CA ARG A 14 25.85 3.15 7.68
C ARG A 14 24.33 3.20 7.53
N LEU A 15 23.87 3.60 6.36
CA LEU A 15 22.52 3.30 5.91
C LEU A 15 22.42 1.77 5.95
N HIS A 16 21.54 1.26 6.81
CA HIS A 16 21.16 -0.14 6.77
C HIS A 16 20.85 -0.50 5.33
N GLU A 17 21.62 -1.45 4.81
CA GLU A 17 21.49 -2.06 3.51
C GLU A 17 20.01 -2.41 3.30
N VAL A 18 19.32 -1.58 2.50
CA VAL A 18 17.93 -1.83 2.10
C VAL A 18 17.98 -3.13 1.33
N GLN A 19 17.35 -4.15 1.91
CA GLN A 19 17.26 -5.50 1.42
C GLN A 19 17.08 -5.50 -0.10
N ASP A 20 18.11 -5.99 -0.77
CA ASP A 20 18.27 -6.17 -2.20
C ASP A 20 16.96 -6.55 -2.91
N SER A 21 16.32 -5.57 -3.55
CA SER A 21 15.04 -5.71 -4.23
C SER A 21 15.16 -6.16 -5.68
N ARG A 22 16.06 -7.11 -5.97
CA ARG A 22 16.27 -7.67 -7.32
C ARG A 22 15.08 -8.43 -7.90
N HIS A 23 13.97 -8.56 -7.16
CA HIS A 23 12.78 -9.28 -7.61
C HIS A 23 11.53 -8.45 -7.35
N SER A 24 10.95 -7.93 -8.41
CA SER A 24 9.75 -7.10 -8.39
C SER A 24 8.76 -7.65 -9.40
N ILE A 25 7.45 -7.49 -9.19
CA ILE A 25 6.47 -7.98 -10.19
C ILE A 25 6.64 -7.30 -11.55
N CYS A 26 7.26 -6.11 -11.55
CA CYS A 26 7.59 -5.32 -12.73
C CYS A 26 9.05 -5.54 -13.23
N THR A 27 9.85 -6.35 -12.52
CA THR A 27 11.25 -6.66 -12.82
C THR A 27 11.43 -8.18 -12.81
N PRO A 28 11.32 -8.85 -13.98
CA PRO A 28 11.52 -10.29 -14.11
C PRO A 28 12.86 -10.76 -13.54
N ALA A 29 12.90 -12.00 -13.09
CA ALA A 29 14.13 -12.62 -12.62
C ALA A 29 15.22 -12.56 -13.70
N GLY A 30 16.40 -12.03 -13.34
CA GLY A 30 17.55 -11.90 -14.24
C GLY A 30 17.66 -10.54 -14.96
N GLU A 31 16.74 -9.61 -14.74
CA GLU A 31 16.84 -8.24 -15.26
C GLU A 31 17.26 -7.25 -14.17
N ASP A 32 18.31 -6.46 -14.43
CA ASP A 32 18.73 -5.34 -13.56
C ASP A 32 18.04 -4.04 -14.00
N THR A 33 16.71 -4.01 -13.88
CA THR A 33 15.91 -2.83 -14.22
C THR A 33 15.56 -2.04 -12.96
N GLN A 34 16.25 -0.93 -12.75
CA GLN A 34 15.93 0.03 -11.69
C GLN A 34 14.56 0.69 -11.97
N LEU A 35 13.72 0.81 -10.94
CA LEU A 35 12.39 1.44 -11.03
C LEU A 35 11.48 0.83 -12.11
N GLY A 36 11.45 -0.51 -12.25
CA GLY A 36 10.66 -1.22 -13.27
C GLY A 36 9.17 -0.81 -13.34
N GLY A 37 8.58 -0.37 -12.23
CA GLY A 37 7.20 0.14 -12.18
C GLY A 37 6.98 1.51 -12.87
N ARG A 38 8.05 2.22 -13.27
CA ARG A 38 7.96 3.51 -14.00
C ARG A 38 7.69 3.31 -15.50
N ASP A 39 8.03 2.15 -16.04
CA ASP A 39 7.76 1.81 -17.44
C ASP A 39 6.27 1.48 -17.63
N PRO A 40 5.52 2.27 -18.43
CA PRO A 40 4.10 2.04 -18.64
C PRO A 40 3.77 0.68 -19.26
N ALA A 41 4.63 0.17 -20.14
CA ALA A 41 4.40 -1.11 -20.81
C ALA A 41 4.50 -2.27 -19.81
N ARG A 42 5.52 -2.22 -18.93
CA ARG A 42 5.70 -3.20 -17.85
C ARG A 42 4.58 -3.14 -16.84
N PHE A 43 4.21 -1.94 -16.40
CA PHE A 43 3.12 -1.76 -15.46
C PHE A 43 1.79 -2.28 -16.03
N ASN A 44 1.46 -1.94 -17.28
CA ASN A 44 0.27 -2.43 -17.95
C ASN A 44 0.25 -3.95 -18.09
N LYS A 45 1.38 -4.56 -18.46
CA LYS A 45 1.51 -6.02 -18.52
C LYS A 45 1.24 -6.66 -17.16
N MET A 46 1.82 -6.12 -16.09
CA MET A 46 1.55 -6.57 -14.72
C MET A 46 0.07 -6.43 -14.37
N MET A 47 -0.57 -5.29 -14.67
CA MET A 47 -1.99 -5.08 -14.38
C MET A 47 -2.88 -6.10 -15.07
N HIS A 48 -2.65 -6.33 -16.35
CA HIS A 48 -3.43 -7.30 -17.14
C HIS A 48 -3.23 -8.72 -16.62
N THR A 49 -1.97 -9.09 -16.33
CA THR A 49 -1.63 -10.42 -15.81
C THR A 49 -2.30 -10.67 -14.46
N MET A 50 -2.26 -9.70 -13.54
CA MET A 50 -2.92 -9.81 -12.24
C MET A 50 -4.43 -10.00 -12.40
N ARG A 51 -5.09 -9.19 -13.24
CA ARG A 51 -6.52 -9.33 -13.50
C ARG A 51 -6.87 -10.70 -14.06
N ASP A 52 -6.12 -11.18 -15.05
CA ASP A 52 -6.39 -12.46 -15.70
C ASP A 52 -6.17 -13.63 -14.72
N GLN A 53 -5.17 -13.54 -13.85
CA GLN A 53 -4.97 -14.48 -12.75
C GLN A 53 -6.17 -14.49 -11.78
N MET A 54 -6.78 -13.33 -11.50
CA MET A 54 -7.93 -13.26 -10.60
C MET A 54 -9.21 -13.82 -11.24
N VAL A 55 -9.39 -13.65 -12.56
CA VAL A 55 -10.48 -14.32 -13.29
C VAL A 55 -10.29 -15.84 -13.24
N LEU A 56 -9.07 -16.32 -13.48
CA LEU A 56 -8.76 -17.74 -13.33
C LEU A 56 -8.97 -18.23 -11.89
N ALA A 57 -8.63 -17.42 -10.88
CA ALA A 57 -8.86 -17.77 -9.49
C ALA A 57 -10.36 -17.95 -9.17
N GLU A 58 -11.23 -17.11 -9.74
CA GLU A 58 -12.69 -17.29 -9.67
C GLU A 58 -13.14 -18.59 -10.34
N GLU A 59 -12.60 -18.93 -11.51
CA GLU A 59 -12.89 -20.20 -12.21
C GLU A 59 -12.43 -21.45 -11.44
N LEU A 60 -11.49 -21.28 -10.51
CA LEU A 60 -10.98 -22.31 -9.61
C LEU A 60 -11.68 -22.28 -8.24
N ASP A 61 -12.86 -21.69 -8.15
CA ASP A 61 -13.71 -21.63 -6.94
C ASP A 61 -13.07 -20.91 -5.74
N ASN A 62 -12.16 -19.96 -5.97
CA ASN A 62 -11.72 -19.07 -4.89
C ASN A 62 -12.83 -18.06 -4.52
N ASP A 63 -12.93 -17.71 -3.24
CA ASP A 63 -13.97 -16.81 -2.75
C ASP A 63 -13.76 -15.33 -3.09
N GLY A 64 -12.51 -14.90 -3.28
CA GLY A 64 -12.20 -13.51 -3.54
C GLY A 64 -10.72 -13.18 -3.59
N PHE A 65 -10.46 -11.90 -3.79
CA PHE A 65 -9.14 -11.33 -3.91
C PHE A 65 -8.99 -10.09 -3.04
N CYS A 66 -7.79 -9.91 -2.52
CA CYS A 66 -7.42 -8.69 -1.84
C CYS A 66 -6.00 -8.24 -2.13
N LEU A 67 -5.81 -6.93 -2.02
CA LEU A 67 -4.50 -6.31 -1.97
C LEU A 67 -4.28 -5.59 -0.65
N THR A 68 -3.03 -5.60 -0.22
CA THR A 68 -2.52 -4.72 0.84
C THR A 68 -2.13 -3.38 0.27
N GLU A 69 -2.37 -2.30 1.00
CA GLU A 69 -1.98 -0.96 0.58
C GLU A 69 -0.48 -0.72 0.79
N ARG A 70 0.20 -0.27 -0.27
CA ARG A 70 1.64 0.01 -0.26
C ARG A 70 1.95 1.26 -1.07
N HIS A 71 2.62 2.23 -0.43
CA HIS A 71 3.03 3.49 -1.05
C HIS A 71 4.55 3.66 -1.00
N MET A 72 5.09 4.43 -1.96
CA MET A 72 6.50 4.83 -2.01
C MET A 72 7.48 3.63 -2.07
N GLN A 73 7.08 2.53 -2.70
CA GLN A 73 7.87 1.32 -2.83
C GLN A 73 8.66 1.32 -4.14
N VAL A 74 9.94 1.68 -4.05
CA VAL A 74 10.90 1.67 -5.18
C VAL A 74 11.24 0.25 -5.61
N GLU A 75 11.14 -0.68 -4.67
CA GLU A 75 11.49 -2.09 -4.80
C GLU A 75 10.56 -2.85 -5.75
N GLY A 76 9.39 -2.30 -6.09
CA GLY A 76 8.43 -2.87 -7.03
C GLY A 76 7.82 -4.23 -6.63
N VAL A 77 8.09 -4.71 -5.41
CA VAL A 77 7.57 -6.00 -4.90
C VAL A 77 6.05 -5.98 -4.84
N GLU A 78 5.46 -4.84 -4.48
CA GLU A 78 4.01 -4.66 -4.35
C GLU A 78 3.59 -3.34 -5.02
N CYS A 79 2.83 -3.42 -6.11
CA CYS A 79 2.34 -2.26 -6.87
C CYS A 79 0.88 -1.90 -6.55
N ALA A 80 0.49 -1.99 -5.28
CA ALA A 80 -0.88 -1.78 -4.80
C ALA A 80 -1.03 -0.45 -4.05
N THR A 81 -0.77 0.68 -4.73
CA THR A 81 -0.88 2.03 -4.14
C THR A 81 -2.32 2.40 -3.80
N ASN A 82 -3.27 2.09 -4.68
CA ASN A 82 -4.69 2.28 -4.41
C ASN A 82 -5.46 0.96 -4.64
N PRO A 83 -5.70 0.16 -3.58
CA PRO A 83 -6.35 -1.13 -3.73
C PRO A 83 -7.81 -1.00 -4.22
N LEU A 84 -8.49 0.13 -4.03
CA LEU A 84 -9.87 0.30 -4.49
C LEU A 84 -9.97 0.28 -6.02
N PHE A 85 -9.02 0.90 -6.72
CA PHE A 85 -9.00 0.87 -8.18
C PHE A 85 -8.68 -0.52 -8.71
N TRP A 86 -7.78 -1.24 -8.05
CA TRP A 86 -7.50 -2.63 -8.37
C TRP A 86 -8.73 -3.54 -8.16
N ASN A 87 -9.42 -3.35 -7.04
CA ASN A 87 -10.64 -4.09 -6.73
C ASN A 87 -11.71 -3.85 -7.80
N MET A 88 -11.92 -2.60 -8.21
CA MET A 88 -12.83 -2.28 -9.30
C MET A 88 -12.39 -2.93 -10.62
N TYR A 89 -11.10 -2.85 -10.94
CA TYR A 89 -10.54 -3.38 -12.18
C TYR A 89 -10.75 -4.91 -12.31
N VAL A 90 -10.57 -5.64 -11.21
CA VAL A 90 -10.85 -7.09 -11.14
C VAL A 90 -12.35 -7.35 -11.10
N ALA A 91 -13.11 -6.59 -10.32
CA ALA A 91 -14.55 -6.78 -10.16
C ALA A 91 -15.35 -6.60 -11.45
N GLN A 92 -14.88 -5.76 -12.38
CA GLN A 92 -15.50 -5.59 -13.69
C GLN A 92 -15.37 -6.81 -14.60
N ARG A 93 -14.38 -7.68 -14.37
CA ARG A 93 -14.12 -8.88 -15.20
C ARG A 93 -14.46 -10.20 -14.52
N SER A 94 -14.85 -10.14 -13.25
CA SER A 94 -15.41 -11.27 -12.49
C SER A 94 -16.93 -11.14 -12.37
N LYS A 95 -17.59 -12.25 -12.02
CA LYS A 95 -19.06 -12.28 -11.88
C LYS A 95 -19.50 -12.24 -10.43
N ASN A 96 -18.94 -13.12 -9.59
CA ASN A 96 -19.31 -13.33 -8.19
C ASN A 96 -18.12 -13.15 -7.23
N PHE A 97 -16.90 -13.07 -7.76
CA PHE A 97 -15.68 -12.95 -6.96
C PHE A 97 -15.72 -11.76 -6.00
N LYS A 98 -15.45 -11.99 -4.71
CA LYS A 98 -15.38 -10.90 -3.73
C LYS A 98 -14.10 -10.12 -3.92
N VAL A 99 -14.16 -8.80 -3.79
CA VAL A 99 -13.00 -7.93 -3.92
C VAL A 99 -12.83 -7.07 -2.69
N GLY A 100 -11.60 -6.88 -2.25
CA GLY A 100 -11.41 -6.16 -1.01
C GLY A 100 -9.98 -5.78 -0.76
N GLN A 101 -9.78 -5.08 0.33
CA GLN A 101 -8.50 -4.56 0.76
C GLN A 101 -8.26 -5.14 2.13
N LEU A 102 -7.08 -5.71 2.33
CA LEU A 102 -6.67 -6.19 3.64
C LEU A 102 -5.52 -5.33 4.11
N GLY A 103 -5.83 -4.46 5.07
CA GLY A 103 -4.85 -3.63 5.75
C GLY A 103 -4.78 -2.20 5.21
N ARG A 104 -5.90 -1.63 4.77
CA ARG A 104 -5.99 -0.19 4.47
C ARG A 104 -5.65 0.64 5.70
N ASN A 105 -4.72 1.59 5.58
CA ASN A 105 -4.18 2.26 6.75
C ASN A 105 -5.04 3.46 7.19
N LEU A 106 -5.99 3.21 8.09
CA LEU A 106 -6.86 4.27 8.60
C LEU A 106 -6.12 5.38 9.32
N THR A 107 -4.91 5.14 9.83
CA THR A 107 -4.14 6.18 10.53
C THR A 107 -3.54 7.22 9.59
N ALA A 108 -3.44 6.91 8.29
CA ALA A 108 -2.77 7.74 7.29
C ALA A 108 -3.74 8.38 6.28
N MET A 109 -5.06 8.27 6.49
CA MET A 109 -6.08 8.59 5.50
C MET A 109 -7.29 9.27 6.12
N ASN A 110 -8.06 10.00 5.30
CA ASN A 110 -9.36 10.56 5.73
C ASN A 110 -10.41 9.43 5.85
N PRO A 111 -10.99 9.21 7.04
CA PRO A 111 -11.93 8.11 7.26
C PRO A 111 -13.26 8.30 6.51
N ILE A 112 -13.76 9.53 6.37
CA ILE A 112 -15.01 9.82 5.66
C ILE A 112 -14.85 9.48 4.18
N LYS A 113 -13.77 9.97 3.56
CA LYS A 113 -13.48 9.65 2.16
C LYS A 113 -13.28 8.15 1.96
N THR A 114 -12.64 7.48 2.93
CA THR A 114 -12.46 6.02 2.89
C THR A 114 -13.82 5.30 2.90
N ALA A 115 -14.76 5.72 3.74
CA ALA A 115 -16.11 5.16 3.79
C ALA A 115 -16.87 5.41 2.48
N GLU A 116 -16.84 6.64 1.95
CA GLU A 116 -17.47 7.00 0.68
C GLU A 116 -16.92 6.16 -0.49
N ASP A 117 -15.60 6.07 -0.61
CA ASP A 117 -14.96 5.32 -1.70
C ASP A 117 -15.30 3.81 -1.61
N ILE A 118 -15.34 3.23 -0.41
CA ILE A 118 -15.72 1.82 -0.19
C ILE A 118 -17.20 1.60 -0.51
N ALA A 119 -18.09 2.48 -0.06
CA ALA A 119 -19.52 2.38 -0.32
C ALA A 119 -19.84 2.50 -1.81
N MET A 120 -19.17 3.43 -2.52
CA MET A 120 -19.27 3.53 -3.97
C MET A 120 -18.82 2.25 -4.67
N LEU A 121 -17.67 1.69 -4.27
CA LEU A 121 -17.19 0.43 -4.83
C LEU A 121 -18.16 -0.72 -4.55
N ASP A 122 -18.77 -0.77 -3.36
CA ASP A 122 -19.74 -1.80 -3.01
C ASP A 122 -20.98 -1.74 -3.91
N HIS A 123 -21.51 -0.53 -4.13
CA HIS A 123 -22.59 -0.31 -5.09
C HIS A 123 -22.21 -0.71 -6.53
N MET A 124 -21.00 -0.33 -6.97
CA MET A 124 -20.52 -0.63 -8.33
C MET A 124 -20.30 -2.14 -8.58
N THR A 125 -20.00 -2.89 -7.52
CA THR A 125 -19.75 -4.34 -7.61
C THR A 125 -20.95 -5.19 -7.23
N GLY A 126 -22.03 -4.57 -6.73
CA GLY A 126 -23.25 -5.27 -6.33
C GLY A 126 -23.13 -6.00 -4.99
N GLY A 127 -22.47 -5.41 -4.00
CA GLY A 127 -22.37 -5.98 -2.65
C GLY A 127 -21.23 -6.97 -2.46
N ARG A 128 -20.20 -6.93 -3.32
CA ARG A 128 -19.08 -7.90 -3.31
C ARG A 128 -17.84 -7.38 -2.57
N VAL A 129 -17.93 -6.22 -1.90
CA VAL A 129 -16.77 -5.60 -1.28
C VAL A 129 -16.57 -6.05 0.15
N PHE A 130 -15.31 -6.28 0.54
CA PHE A 130 -14.91 -6.39 1.93
C PHE A 130 -13.74 -5.45 2.26
N ALA A 131 -13.69 -4.99 3.51
CA ALA A 131 -12.74 -3.99 3.95
C ALA A 131 -12.04 -4.40 5.26
N GLY A 132 -10.73 -4.61 5.17
CA GLY A 132 -9.83 -4.79 6.30
C GLY A 132 -8.95 -3.56 6.51
N PHE A 133 -8.81 -3.16 7.78
CA PHE A 133 -8.11 -1.94 8.18
C PHE A 133 -6.86 -2.25 9.02
N SER A 134 -5.83 -1.41 8.91
CA SER A 134 -4.58 -1.53 9.66
C SER A 134 -4.10 -0.19 10.23
N ARG A 135 -3.02 -0.25 11.02
CA ARG A 135 -2.29 0.90 11.57
C ARG A 135 -1.08 1.33 10.73
N GLY A 136 -0.76 0.58 9.66
CA GLY A 136 0.48 0.72 8.91
C GLY A 136 1.70 0.13 9.62
N ASN A 137 2.53 -0.62 8.88
CA ASN A 137 3.73 -1.29 9.39
C ASN A 137 5.03 -0.75 8.78
N THR A 138 4.93 0.24 7.89
CA THR A 138 6.08 0.72 7.12
C THR A 138 6.20 2.23 7.31
N PRO A 139 7.23 2.71 8.02
CA PRO A 139 7.33 4.12 8.37
C PRO A 139 7.50 5.01 7.13
N ARG A 140 8.18 4.52 6.10
CA ARG A 140 8.48 5.27 4.85
C ARG A 140 7.27 6.02 4.29
N TRP A 141 6.10 5.39 4.22
CA TRP A 141 4.91 6.04 3.69
C TRP A 141 3.90 6.40 4.79
N THR A 142 3.82 5.59 5.84
CA THR A 142 2.88 5.82 6.94
C THR A 142 3.22 7.12 7.67
N ALA A 143 4.52 7.39 7.89
CA ALA A 143 4.96 8.63 8.50
C ALA A 143 4.78 9.84 7.59
N THR A 144 4.97 9.69 6.28
CA THR A 144 4.76 10.80 5.34
C THR A 144 3.29 11.16 5.20
N MET A 145 2.41 10.18 5.03
CA MET A 145 0.97 10.43 4.84
C MET A 145 0.29 10.78 6.16
N GLY A 146 0.73 10.21 7.28
CA GLY A 146 0.23 10.48 8.63
C GLY A 146 1.01 11.55 9.41
N GLN A 147 1.87 12.34 8.75
CA GLN A 147 2.77 13.31 9.41
C GLN A 147 2.06 14.31 10.32
N TYR A 148 0.83 14.71 9.96
CA TYR A 148 0.02 15.66 10.70
C TYR A 148 -0.45 15.14 12.06
N LEU A 149 -0.43 13.82 12.25
CA LEU A 149 -0.73 13.13 13.51
C LEU A 149 0.53 12.47 14.11
N ASP A 150 1.72 12.76 13.57
CA ASP A 150 2.98 12.12 13.96
C ASP A 150 2.88 10.59 13.95
N ILE A 151 2.16 10.01 12.99
CA ILE A 151 2.02 8.56 12.89
C ILE A 151 3.34 7.97 12.40
N THR A 152 3.72 6.80 12.90
CA THR A 152 4.91 6.06 12.43
C THR A 152 4.57 4.57 12.24
N SER A 153 5.57 3.71 12.03
CA SER A 153 5.39 2.25 12.01
C SER A 153 4.64 1.77 13.27
N ALA A 154 3.68 0.87 13.08
CA ALA A 154 3.02 0.21 14.20
C ALA A 154 3.92 -0.86 14.83
N GLU A 155 4.66 -0.46 15.86
CA GLU A 155 5.36 -1.38 16.75
C GLU A 155 4.44 -1.85 17.88
N SER A 156 4.62 -3.06 18.41
CA SER A 156 3.82 -3.59 19.55
C SER A 156 4.55 -3.44 20.89
N ASP A 157 5.18 -2.30 21.10
CA ASP A 157 6.13 -2.01 22.18
C ASP A 157 5.51 -1.26 23.38
N LYS A 158 4.19 -1.00 23.35
CA LYS A 158 3.44 -0.20 24.33
C LYS A 158 3.94 1.25 24.46
N SER A 159 4.74 1.75 23.53
CA SER A 159 5.25 3.13 23.52
C SER A 159 4.13 4.18 23.38
N LYS A 160 4.49 5.46 23.57
CA LYS A 160 3.60 6.58 23.26
C LYS A 160 3.16 6.58 21.79
N ALA A 161 4.08 6.23 20.88
CA ALA A 161 3.79 6.12 19.44
C ALA A 161 2.77 5.00 19.17
N TYR A 162 2.92 3.83 19.82
CA TYR A 162 1.93 2.76 19.73
C TYR A 162 0.54 3.21 20.17
N GLN A 163 0.43 3.89 21.32
CA GLN A 163 -0.86 4.34 21.83
C GLN A 163 -1.50 5.39 20.91
N ARG A 164 -0.69 6.30 20.34
CA ARG A 164 -1.15 7.29 19.36
C ARG A 164 -1.70 6.63 18.10
N ASN A 165 -0.93 5.74 17.47
CA ASN A 165 -1.37 5.01 16.27
C ASN A 165 -2.64 4.19 16.55
N ARG A 166 -2.72 3.59 17.75
CA ARG A 166 -3.90 2.82 18.19
C ARG A 166 -5.12 3.71 18.40
N HIS A 167 -4.95 4.88 19.02
CA HIS A 167 -6.02 5.85 19.20
C HIS A 167 -6.56 6.35 17.87
N ALA A 168 -5.68 6.77 16.96
CA ALA A 168 -6.04 7.21 15.62
C ALA A 168 -6.80 6.13 14.83
N LEU A 169 -6.36 4.86 14.88
CA LEU A 169 -7.08 3.76 14.26
C LEU A 169 -8.50 3.63 14.82
N TYR A 170 -8.68 3.62 16.14
CA TYR A 170 -10.00 3.40 16.72
C TYR A 170 -10.95 4.57 16.54
N GLU A 171 -10.43 5.80 16.57
CA GLU A 171 -11.20 6.99 16.25
C GLU A 171 -11.73 6.91 14.82
N ASN A 172 -10.86 6.61 13.86
CA ASN A 172 -11.24 6.47 12.45
C ASN A 172 -12.15 5.26 12.21
N TRP A 173 -11.92 4.14 12.90
CA TRP A 173 -12.77 2.97 12.84
C TRP A 173 -14.21 3.25 13.31
N ARG A 174 -14.39 4.08 14.35
CA ARG A 174 -15.72 4.46 14.85
C ARG A 174 -16.52 5.27 13.83
N LEU A 175 -15.87 5.96 12.91
CA LEU A 175 -16.51 6.75 11.87
C LEU A 175 -16.92 5.91 10.65
N ILE A 176 -16.28 4.76 10.43
CA ILE A 176 -16.46 3.93 9.23
C ILE A 176 -17.43 2.76 9.47
N LYS A 177 -17.48 2.23 10.70
CA LYS A 177 -18.30 1.06 11.04
C LYS A 177 -19.81 1.32 11.03
#